data_AF-A0A5C7PUX7-F1
#
_entry.id   AF-A0A5C7PUX7-F1
#
_cell.length_a   1.000
_cell.length_b   1.000
_cell.length_c   1.000
_cell.angle_alpha   90.00
_cell.angle_beta   90.00
_cell.angle_gamma   90.00
#
_symmetry.space_group_name_H-M   'P 1'
#
loop_
_entity.id
_entity.type
_entity.pdbx_description
1 polymer ?
#
loop_
_entity_poly.entity_id
_entity_poly.type
_entity_poly.pdbx_seq_one_letter_code
_entity_poly.pdbx_strand_id
1 'polypeptide(L)'
;METLLLALPYYICSVAALGTTLIVAVSVQRRMYPRRLLLLGAGMLCLGMSFFLIAATAAPNGHAARAALAAPIRVLDTTGGLLWLLWLALAVKGAVRVEKKRPAG
;
A
#
# COMPACT_ATOMS: atom_id res chain seq x y z
N MET A 1 5.92 12.36 26.26
CA MET A 1 6.97 12.41 25.21
C MET A 1 7.32 11.02 24.69
N GLU A 2 7.48 10.00 25.53
CA GLU A 2 7.83 8.63 25.10
C GLU A 2 6.83 8.01 24.12
N THR A 3 5.53 8.25 24.31
CA THR A 3 4.47 7.71 23.43
C THR A 3 4.46 8.33 22.04
N LEU A 4 4.88 9.60 21.91
CA LEU A 4 5.00 10.27 20.62
C LEU A 4 6.21 9.73 19.83
N LEU A 5 7.34 9.50 20.51
CA LEU A 5 8.54 8.89 19.93
C LEU A 5 8.28 7.45 19.46
N LEU A 6 7.44 6.71 20.19
CA LEU A 6 7.06 5.34 19.84
C LEU A 6 6.09 5.28 18.64
N ALA A 7 5.24 6.31 18.49
CA ALA A 7 4.30 6.44 17.37
C ALA A 7 4.90 7.10 16.11
N LEU A 8 5.99 7.87 16.27
CA LEU A 8 6.70 8.59 15.21
C LEU A 8 7.04 7.74 13.97
N PRO A 9 7.64 6.53 14.08
CA PRO A 9 7.97 5.74 12.90
C PRO A 9 6.73 5.34 12.12
N TYR A 10 5.62 5.07 12.80
CA TYR A 10 4.35 4.70 12.17
C TYR A 10 3.74 5.87 11.40
N TYR A 11 3.85 7.11 11.91
CA TYR A 11 3.44 8.30 11.17
C TYR A 11 4.29 8.53 9.93
N ILE A 12 5.62 8.38 10.03
CA ILE A 12 6.53 8.53 8.88
C ILE A 12 6.19 7.49 7.80
N CYS A 13 5.99 6.23 8.18
CA CYS A 13 5.60 5.17 7.25
C CYS A 13 4.22 5.43 6.62
N SER A 14 3.26 5.96 7.38
CA SER A 14 1.94 6.33 6.87
C SER A 14 2.03 7.43 5.81
N VAL A 15 2.78 8.50 6.10
CA VAL A 15 2.98 9.62 5.17
C VAL A 15 3.73 9.17 3.91
N ALA A 16 4.75 8.33 4.07
CA ALA A 16 5.49 7.77 2.93
C ALA A 16 4.59 6.90 2.03
N ALA A 17 3.73 6.07 2.61
CA ALA A 17 2.81 5.21 1.88
C ALA A 17 1.71 6.01 1.17
N LEU A 18 1.16 7.03 1.82
CA LEU A 18 0.19 7.96 1.23
C LEU A 18 0.83 8.81 0.11
N GLY A 19 2.05 9.30 0.31
CA GLY A 19 2.83 10.01 -0.70
C GLY A 19 3.08 9.15 -1.93
N THR A 20 3.47 7.89 -1.74
CA THR A 20 3.65 6.92 -2.82
C THR A 20 2.36 6.69 -3.60
N THR A 21 1.24 6.55 -2.90
CA THR A 21 -0.08 6.40 -3.52
C THR A 21 -0.45 7.63 -4.35
N LEU A 22 -0.23 8.83 -3.82
CA LEU A 22 -0.53 10.09 -4.51
C LEU A 22 0.31 10.22 -5.79
N ILE A 23 1.62 9.97 -5.70
CA ILE A 23 2.52 10.01 -6.86
C ILE A 23 2.05 9.02 -7.93
N VAL A 24 1.77 7.77 -7.55
CA VAL A 24 1.26 6.74 -8.46
C VAL A 24 -0.06 7.15 -9.11
N ALA A 25 -1.01 7.69 -8.34
CA ALA A 25 -2.30 8.14 -8.84
C ALA A 25 -2.14 9.28 -9.85
N VAL A 26 -1.32 10.29 -9.52
CA VAL A 26 -1.02 11.43 -10.41
C VAL A 26 -0.30 10.97 -11.68
N SER A 27 0.69 10.07 -11.57
CA SER A 27 1.41 9.50 -12.70
C SER A 27 0.49 8.75 -13.68
N VAL A 28 -0.49 8.02 -13.16
CA VAL A 28 -1.48 7.32 -14.00
C VAL A 28 -2.51 8.29 -14.57
N GLN A 29 -2.95 9.29 -13.80
CA GLN A 29 -3.86 10.34 -14.28
C GLN A 29 -3.24 11.13 -15.45
N ARG A 30 -1.94 11.40 -15.38
CA ARG A 30 -1.15 12.03 -16.45
C ARG A 30 -0.83 11.09 -17.63
N ARG A 31 -1.32 9.84 -17.61
CA ARG A 31 -1.06 8.76 -18.59
C ARG A 31 0.43 8.46 -18.82
N MET A 32 1.31 8.84 -17.90
CA MET A 32 2.76 8.57 -18.01
C MET A 32 3.08 7.09 -17.77
N TYR A 33 2.26 6.40 -16.97
CA TYR A 33 2.48 5.03 -16.56
C TYR A 33 1.24 4.14 -16.76
N PRO A 34 1.43 2.82 -16.95
CA PRO A 34 0.33 1.88 -17.15
C PRO A 34 -0.58 1.80 -15.92
N ARG A 35 -1.90 1.66 -16.16
CA ARG A 35 -2.94 1.55 -15.10
C ARG A 35 -2.68 0.47 -14.05
N ARG A 36 -1.84 -0.53 -14.35
CA ARG A 36 -1.41 -1.57 -13.41
C ARG A 36 -0.78 -0.98 -12.15
N LEU A 37 -0.07 0.15 -12.27
CA LEU A 37 0.53 0.83 -11.12
C LEU A 37 -0.51 1.29 -10.08
N LEU A 38 -1.78 1.52 -10.46
CA LEU A 38 -2.83 1.85 -9.50
C LEU A 38 -3.08 0.73 -8.47
N LEU A 39 -2.80 -0.54 -8.81
CA LEU A 39 -2.92 -1.65 -7.87
C LEU A 39 -1.86 -1.56 -6.76
N LEU A 40 -0.65 -1.14 -7.12
CA LEU A 40 0.41 -0.86 -6.16
C LEU A 40 0.03 0.35 -5.29
N GLY A 41 -0.50 1.40 -5.90
CA GLY A 41 -1.01 2.58 -5.17
C GLY A 41 -2.12 2.22 -4.19
N ALA A 42 -3.10 1.43 -4.60
CA ALA A 42 -4.16 0.96 -3.73
C ALA A 42 -3.63 0.10 -2.55
N GLY A 43 -2.63 -0.75 -2.80
CA GLY A 43 -1.96 -1.52 -1.74
C GLY A 43 -1.23 -0.62 -0.74
N MET A 44 -0.52 0.40 -1.23
CA MET A 44 0.16 1.38 -0.39
C MET A 44 -0.81 2.26 0.41
N LEU A 45 -1.99 2.58 -0.14
CA LEU A 45 -3.05 3.29 0.58
C LEU A 45 -3.55 2.48 1.77
N CYS A 46 -3.80 1.17 1.58
CA CYS A 46 -4.22 0.27 2.65
C CYS A 46 -3.15 0.19 3.76
N LEU A 47 -1.87 0.05 3.39
CA LEU A 47 -0.75 0.06 4.34
C LEU A 47 -0.64 1.39 5.11
N GLY A 48 -0.79 2.52 4.41
CA GLY A 48 -0.78 3.85 5.05
C GLY A 48 -1.91 4.03 6.07
N MET A 49 -3.10 3.53 5.74
CA MET A 49 -4.24 3.51 6.66
C MET A 49 -4.01 2.58 7.87
N SER A 50 -3.43 1.39 7.67
CA SER A 50 -3.05 0.49 8.76
C SER A 50 -2.08 1.15 9.74
N PHE A 51 -0.99 1.74 9.22
CA PHE A 51 0.01 2.40 10.06
C PHE A 51 -0.55 3.62 10.81
N PHE A 52 -1.50 4.35 10.19
CA PHE A 52 -2.19 5.45 10.85
C PHE A 52 -3.08 4.96 12.01
N LEU A 53 -3.81 3.86 11.83
CA LEU A 53 -4.62 3.26 12.89
C LEU A 53 -3.77 2.69 14.04
N ILE A 54 -2.60 2.13 13.73
CA ILE A 54 -1.63 1.68 14.73
C ILE A 54 -1.11 2.87 15.53
N ALA A 55 -0.75 3.97 14.87
CA ALA A 55 -0.31 5.19 15.55
C ALA A 55 -1.42 5.80 16.43
N ALA A 56 -2.67 5.81 15.94
CA ALA A 56 -3.83 6.33 16.68
C ALA A 56 -4.16 5.51 17.96
N THR A 57 -3.77 4.24 18.01
CA THR A 57 -3.94 3.37 19.20
C THR A 57 -2.77 3.37 20.17
N ALA A 58 -1.65 4.01 19.81
CA ALA A 58 -0.45 4.07 20.65
C ALA A 58 -0.49 5.17 21.75
N ALA A 59 -1.54 6.01 21.77
CA ALA A 59 -1.69 7.04 22.80
C ALA A 59 -2.21 6.45 24.14
N PRO A 60 -1.67 6.89 25.30
CA PRO A 60 -1.92 6.27 26.61
C PRO A 60 -3.34 6.50 27.16
N ASN A 61 -4.10 7.45 26.58
CA ASN A 61 -5.52 7.72 26.87
C ASN A 61 -6.39 7.55 25.59
N GLY A 62 -6.02 6.60 24.73
CA GLY A 62 -6.38 6.52 23.30
C GLY A 62 -7.81 6.89 22.92
N HIS A 63 -7.93 7.68 21.83
CA HIS A 63 -9.21 8.04 21.21
C HIS A 63 -10.02 6.82 20.71
N ALA A 64 -9.43 5.62 20.64
CA ALA A 64 -10.09 4.37 20.31
C ALA A 64 -9.38 3.16 20.94
N ALA A 65 -10.15 2.16 21.38
CA ALA A 65 -9.63 0.94 21.97
C ALA A 65 -8.84 0.11 20.94
N ARG A 66 -7.62 -0.32 21.28
CA ARG A 66 -6.76 -1.17 20.42
C ARG A 66 -7.45 -2.46 19.99
N ALA A 67 -8.32 -3.03 20.83
CA ALA A 67 -9.12 -4.20 20.50
C ALA A 67 -10.15 -3.94 19.39
N ALA A 68 -10.76 -2.75 19.35
CA ALA A 68 -11.73 -2.37 18.32
C ALA A 68 -11.07 -2.16 16.94
N LEU A 69 -9.79 -1.77 16.93
CA LEU A 69 -9.04 -1.49 15.71
C LEU A 69 -8.23 -2.70 15.20
N ALA A 70 -8.15 -3.80 15.96
CA ALA A 70 -7.44 -5.00 15.53
C ALA A 70 -8.06 -5.66 14.28
N ALA A 71 -9.39 -5.71 14.18
CA ALA A 71 -10.08 -6.24 13.02
C ALA A 71 -9.88 -5.40 11.75
N PRO A 72 -10.10 -4.06 11.75
CA PRO A 72 -9.88 -3.25 10.54
C PRO A 72 -8.41 -3.21 10.11
N ILE A 73 -7.44 -3.22 11.04
CA ILE A 73 -6.02 -3.32 10.70
C ILE A 73 -5.73 -4.64 9.95
N ARG A 74 -6.24 -5.78 10.45
CA ARG A 74 -6.07 -7.07 9.75
C ARG A 74 -6.71 -7.08 8.37
N VAL A 75 -7.89 -6.48 8.21
CA VAL A 75 -8.56 -6.39 6.90
C VAL A 75 -7.76 -5.50 5.95
N LEU A 76 -7.23 -4.37 6.43
CA LEU A 76 -6.39 -3.48 5.63
C LEU A 76 -5.07 -4.14 5.22
N ASP A 77 -4.40 -4.84 6.14
CA ASP A 77 -3.13 -5.52 5.86
C ASP A 77 -3.31 -6.69 4.90
N THR A 78 -4.38 -7.49 5.08
CA THR A 78 -4.70 -8.59 4.16
C THR A 78 -5.08 -8.08 2.77
N THR A 79 -5.92 -7.04 2.69
CA THR A 79 -6.32 -6.45 1.41
C THR A 79 -5.14 -5.77 0.71
N GLY A 80 -4.34 -5.01 1.45
CA GLY A 80 -3.12 -4.37 0.95
C GLY A 80 -2.10 -5.39 0.44
N GLY A 81 -1.90 -6.48 1.19
CA GLY A 81 -1.05 -7.60 0.78
C GLY A 81 -1.56 -8.30 -0.48
N LEU A 82 -2.86 -8.56 -0.60
CA LEU A 82 -3.46 -9.16 -1.79
C LEU A 82 -3.33 -8.25 -3.01
N LEU A 83 -3.56 -6.95 -2.86
CA LEU A 83 -3.37 -5.96 -3.93
C LEU A 83 -1.91 -5.91 -4.39
N TRP A 84 -0.97 -6.00 -3.46
CA TRP A 84 0.46 -6.06 -3.76
C TRP A 84 0.84 -7.33 -4.51
N LEU A 85 0.35 -8.50 -4.06
CA LEU A 85 0.58 -9.78 -4.73
C LEU A 85 -0.05 -9.81 -6.13
N LEU A 86 -1.25 -9.27 -6.29
CA LEU A 86 -1.91 -9.15 -7.59
C LEU A 86 -1.11 -8.26 -8.54
N TRP A 87 -0.60 -7.13 -8.04
CA TRP A 87 0.31 -6.28 -8.79
C TRP A 87 1.56 -7.03 -9.22
N LEU A 88 2.20 -7.77 -8.30
CA LEU A 88 3.41 -8.56 -8.58
C LEU A 88 3.15 -9.62 -9.66
N ALA A 89 2.04 -10.36 -9.56
CA ALA A 89 1.66 -11.35 -10.56
C ALA A 89 1.45 -10.72 -11.96
N LEU A 90 0.82 -9.55 -12.02
CA LEU A 90 0.63 -8.81 -13.26
C LEU A 90 1.94 -8.21 -13.80
N ALA A 91 2.87 -7.83 -12.92
CA ALA A 91 4.21 -7.36 -13.30
C ALA A 91 5.02 -8.51 -13.91
N VAL A 92 5.06 -9.67 -13.26
CA VAL A 92 5.73 -10.88 -13.77
C VAL A 92 5.14 -11.32 -15.10
N LYS A 93 3.81 -11.40 -15.22
CA LYS A 93 3.14 -11.70 -16.50
C LYS A 93 3.44 -10.68 -17.59
N GLY A 94 3.68 -9.42 -17.24
CA GLY A 94 4.10 -8.38 -18.19
C GLY A 94 5.56 -8.51 -18.62
N ALA A 95 6.44 -8.92 -17.71
CA ALA A 95 7.86 -9.14 -17.97
C ALA A 95 8.12 -10.38 -18.84
N VAL A 96 7.34 -11.44 -18.64
CA VAL A 96 7.39 -12.64 -19.48
C VAL A 96 6.61 -12.40 -20.78
N ARG A 97 7.15 -11.55 -21.66
CA ARG A 97 6.74 -11.52 -23.06
C ARG A 97 7.32 -12.75 -23.74
N VAL A 98 6.48 -13.77 -23.95
CA VAL A 98 6.83 -14.87 -24.84
C VAL A 98 6.93 -14.29 -26.26
N GLU A 99 8.16 -14.09 -26.75
CA GLU A 99 8.40 -13.86 -28.17
C GLU A 99 7.88 -15.08 -28.92
N LYS A 100 6.76 -14.93 -29.62
CA LYS A 100 6.38 -15.90 -30.66
C LYS A 100 7.49 -15.86 -31.69
N LYS A 101 8.39 -16.83 -31.65
CA LYS A 101 9.38 -17.09 -32.70
C LYS A 101 8.58 -17.24 -34.00
N ARG A 102 8.60 -16.21 -34.84
CA ARG A 102 8.00 -16.26 -36.18
C ARG A 102 8.78 -17.34 -36.93
N PRO A 103 8.16 -18.46 -37.37
CA PRO A 103 8.88 -19.36 -38.25
C PRO A 103 9.20 -18.56 -39.51
N ALA A 104 10.48 -18.46 -39.83
CA ALA A 104 10.91 -18.02 -41.15
C ALA A 104 10.51 -19.15 -42.11
N GLY A 105 9.44 -18.92 -42.85
CA GLY A 105 8.86 -19.83 -43.83
C GLY A 105 7.90 -19.06 -44.70
#